data_AF-A0AAD6ZHL1-F1
#
_entry.id   AF-A0AAD6ZHL1-F1
#
_cell.length_a   1.000
_cell.length_b   1.000
_cell.length_c   1.000
_cell.angle_alpha   90.00
_cell.angle_beta   90.00
_cell.angle_gamma   90.00
#
_symmetry.space_group_name_H-M   'P 1'
#
loop_
_entity.id
_entity.type
_entity.pdbx_description
1 polymer ?
#
loop_
_entity_poly.entity_id
_entity_poly.type
_entity_poly.pdbx_seq_one_letter_code
_entity_poly.pdbx_strand_id
1 'polypeptide(L)'
;MSVGSTNNVDEWVLSNEKWLRDGDHANDWKHGLVTLNDADSFFPNSTEDHSGRITITRPESLFPGYEVLCEAREARITIQPSAEAFKRAFAHMSDGLLKNLNWSNVFVAGGIVLSTLLSVDSTDGQPHRDPRWNSSDIDVYIYRLSPNEANEKVKHIFETFCANLPPGSETLVVRNCTTITFYARYPLRRIQIVLKLAESPKTVLLNFDLDICAMGWDGATLWMLPRTARALEMACNVTQERQVKHPSLLPLSDHGVCIYSIFKYADKGYGIRFLPSYISSLATRESASNDSTSETPRDRDLVSIAAEQRKWTAREMAKKVPIMFVRIADQSLSAVPSRCLKGFRIFMRCATLWEMAHRGTIILKGDIWAATDYHQDETYRDAITTYDDVANVPYEWNEKFHVGSFEQYIWDSNAREILEWIQSDDYGCLSPHGVVRDEYRLPNDGRPYDELEEYQRVTCAPTVDAVLSPDKDLVLQALLPREFAAYASRIVGNARAQQAGVVPQREALAPAVPHVRPNSVVGLYYWRIGKELMWQQLDRRVDEVFEMLHAFRRVHMHLSEDHSHKAPDFCSQLARRALYDEFDAFSRWVHDDSLTVTLYRDYEQEPVCRRTRYRPRS
;
A
#
# COMPACT_ATOMS: atom_id res chain seq x y z
N MET A 1 -13.96 33.34 -32.63
CA MET A 1 -13.39 33.21 -31.27
C MET A 1 -12.05 32.51 -31.44
N SER A 2 -10.94 33.23 -31.27
CA SER A 2 -9.60 32.76 -31.59
C SER A 2 -9.08 31.78 -30.55
N VAL A 3 -8.48 30.70 -31.04
CA VAL A 3 -7.62 29.75 -30.32
C VAL A 3 -6.49 30.52 -29.64
N GLY A 4 -6.39 30.43 -28.31
CA GLY A 4 -5.43 31.23 -27.54
C GLY A 4 -5.43 30.94 -26.04
N SER A 5 -5.13 29.71 -25.63
CA SER A 5 -4.19 29.40 -24.54
C SER A 5 -3.94 27.88 -24.53
N THR A 6 -2.68 27.51 -24.31
CA THR A 6 -2.20 26.15 -24.14
C THR A 6 -2.83 25.51 -22.91
N ASN A 7 -3.97 24.83 -23.06
CA ASN A 7 -4.47 23.93 -22.01
C ASN A 7 -3.55 22.71 -21.97
N ASN A 8 -2.68 22.65 -20.96
CA ASN A 8 -1.86 21.48 -20.69
C ASN A 8 -2.78 20.25 -20.54
N VAL A 9 -2.57 19.22 -21.36
CA VAL A 9 -3.37 17.98 -21.32
C VAL A 9 -3.40 17.38 -19.92
N ASP A 10 -2.32 17.51 -19.16
CA ASP A 10 -2.22 17.03 -17.79
C ASP A 10 -3.19 17.81 -16.87
N GLU A 11 -3.23 19.13 -16.99
CA GLU A 11 -4.13 20.01 -16.21
C GLU A 11 -5.60 19.73 -16.56
N TRP A 12 -5.88 19.47 -17.83
CA TRP A 12 -7.21 19.03 -18.27
C TRP A 12 -7.56 17.67 -17.65
N VAL A 13 -6.65 16.68 -17.71
CA VAL A 13 -6.87 15.35 -17.11
C VAL A 13 -7.16 15.46 -15.61
N LEU A 14 -6.37 16.26 -14.87
CA LEU A 14 -6.59 16.50 -13.44
C LEU A 14 -7.95 17.14 -13.15
N SER A 15 -8.28 18.20 -13.88
CA SER A 15 -9.55 18.92 -13.73
C SER A 15 -10.76 18.02 -14.02
N ASN A 16 -10.65 17.15 -15.04
CA ASN A 16 -11.71 16.23 -15.41
C ASN A 16 -11.80 15.04 -14.45
N GLU A 17 -10.70 14.59 -13.84
CA GLU A 17 -10.76 13.52 -12.84
C GLU A 17 -11.56 13.94 -11.60
N LYS A 18 -11.40 15.18 -11.14
CA LYS A 18 -12.23 15.74 -10.07
C LYS A 18 -13.71 15.74 -10.46
N TRP A 19 -14.02 16.17 -11.68
CA TRP A 19 -15.38 16.12 -12.20
C TRP A 19 -15.95 14.68 -12.26
N LEU A 20 -15.14 13.69 -12.66
CA LEU A 20 -15.55 12.28 -12.67
C LEU A 20 -15.84 11.70 -11.28
N ARG A 21 -15.23 12.26 -10.23
CA ARG A 21 -15.48 11.90 -8.83
C ARG A 21 -16.74 12.55 -8.29
N ASP A 22 -16.90 13.84 -8.58
CA ASP A 22 -17.95 14.68 -7.99
C ASP A 22 -19.29 14.55 -8.74
N GLY A 23 -19.28 14.05 -9.98
CA GLY A 23 -20.47 13.93 -10.81
C GLY A 23 -21.37 12.75 -10.44
N ASP A 24 -22.69 13.00 -10.41
CA ASP A 24 -23.71 11.94 -10.32
C ASP A 24 -23.79 11.18 -11.65
N HIS A 25 -22.90 10.19 -11.77
CA HIS A 25 -22.81 9.29 -12.92
C HIS A 25 -23.35 7.90 -12.58
N ALA A 26 -24.24 7.79 -11.58
CA ALA A 26 -24.71 6.51 -11.05
C ALA A 26 -25.30 5.58 -12.13
N ASN A 27 -25.92 6.18 -13.16
CA ASN A 27 -26.64 5.46 -14.21
C ASN A 27 -25.74 4.91 -15.34
N ASP A 28 -24.52 5.44 -15.52
CA ASP A 28 -23.54 4.87 -16.46
C ASP A 28 -22.11 5.06 -15.95
N TRP A 29 -21.57 4.01 -15.34
CA TRP A 29 -20.22 4.04 -14.80
C TRP A 29 -19.15 4.14 -15.90
N LYS A 30 -19.47 3.83 -17.16
CA LYS A 30 -18.53 3.86 -18.29
C LYS A 30 -18.21 5.29 -18.73
N HIS A 31 -19.07 6.25 -18.38
CA HIS A 31 -18.89 7.64 -18.77
C HIS A 31 -17.55 8.20 -18.29
N GLY A 32 -16.78 8.74 -19.23
CA GLY A 32 -15.44 9.30 -19.00
C GLY A 32 -14.30 8.28 -18.95
N LEU A 33 -14.58 6.99 -19.11
CA LEU A 33 -13.57 5.96 -19.31
C LEU A 33 -13.27 5.78 -20.81
N VAL A 34 -12.07 5.31 -21.12
CA VAL A 34 -11.62 5.00 -22.48
C VAL A 34 -11.27 3.53 -22.62
N THR A 35 -11.32 3.02 -23.85
CA THR A 35 -11.05 1.63 -24.21
C THR A 35 -10.02 1.54 -25.34
N LEU A 36 -9.61 0.33 -25.72
CA LEU A 36 -8.74 0.12 -26.89
C LEU A 36 -9.37 0.58 -28.20
N ASN A 37 -10.71 0.62 -28.29
CA ASN A 37 -11.39 1.12 -29.48
C ASN A 37 -11.24 2.64 -29.66
N ASP A 38 -10.91 3.35 -28.58
CA ASP A 38 -10.72 4.81 -28.63
C ASP A 38 -9.24 5.17 -28.85
N ALA A 39 -8.34 4.19 -29.07
CA ALA A 39 -6.89 4.38 -29.10
C ALA A 39 -6.44 5.47 -30.09
N ASP A 40 -7.04 5.56 -31.28
CA ASP A 40 -6.73 6.60 -32.27
C ASP A 40 -7.00 8.02 -31.74
N SER A 41 -7.94 8.16 -30.80
CA SER A 41 -8.30 9.46 -30.22
C SER A 41 -7.28 9.95 -29.19
N PHE A 42 -6.62 9.03 -28.46
CA PHE A 42 -5.70 9.37 -27.39
C PHE A 42 -4.23 9.01 -27.65
N PHE A 43 -3.94 8.26 -28.72
CA PHE A 43 -2.59 8.00 -29.23
C PHE A 43 -2.46 8.40 -30.71
N PRO A 44 -2.66 9.68 -31.06
CA PRO A 44 -2.71 10.12 -32.46
C PRO A 44 -1.39 9.93 -33.23
N ASN A 45 -0.27 9.79 -32.51
CA ASN A 45 1.06 9.56 -33.08
C ASN A 45 1.49 8.07 -33.03
N SER A 46 0.58 7.17 -32.63
CA SER A 46 0.87 5.75 -32.65
C SER A 46 0.88 5.21 -34.08
N THR A 47 1.63 4.12 -34.29
CA THR A 47 1.65 3.42 -35.58
C THR A 47 1.07 2.03 -35.40
N GLU A 48 0.19 1.63 -36.31
CA GLU A 48 -0.37 0.30 -36.36
C GLU A 48 0.44 -0.59 -37.32
N ASP A 49 0.81 -1.79 -36.91
CA ASP A 49 1.44 -2.77 -37.80
C ASP A 49 0.42 -3.61 -38.57
N HIS A 50 0.89 -4.48 -39.46
CA HIS A 50 0.05 -5.36 -40.29
C HIS A 50 -0.78 -6.39 -39.49
N SER A 51 -0.45 -6.59 -38.21
CA SER A 51 -1.21 -7.44 -37.29
C SER A 51 -2.15 -6.65 -36.38
N GLY A 52 -2.26 -5.34 -36.62
CA GLY A 52 -3.09 -4.41 -35.87
C GLY A 52 -2.44 -3.85 -34.61
N ARG A 53 -1.19 -4.23 -34.30
CA ARG A 53 -0.55 -3.84 -33.03
C ARG A 53 -0.25 -2.37 -33.02
N ILE A 54 -0.64 -1.72 -31.93
CA ILE A 54 -0.45 -0.28 -31.75
C ILE A 54 0.90 -0.06 -31.06
N THR A 55 1.81 0.59 -31.78
CA THR A 55 3.10 1.03 -31.25
C THR A 55 3.02 2.50 -30.88
N ILE A 56 3.22 2.80 -29.60
CA ILE A 56 3.24 4.16 -29.09
C ILE A 56 4.69 4.62 -29.04
N THR A 57 5.03 5.65 -29.83
CA THR A 57 6.33 6.32 -29.74
C THR A 57 6.25 7.46 -28.76
N ARG A 58 7.06 7.38 -27.70
CA ARG A 58 7.04 8.36 -26.62
C ARG A 58 7.89 9.58 -26.98
N PRO A 59 7.49 10.80 -26.57
CA PRO A 59 8.25 12.01 -26.90
C PRO A 59 9.62 12.03 -26.21
N GLU A 60 10.67 12.49 -26.91
CA GLU A 60 12.05 12.53 -26.36
C GLU A 60 12.15 13.41 -25.12
N SER A 61 11.61 14.64 -25.19
CA SER A 61 11.40 15.49 -24.03
C SER A 61 9.95 15.38 -23.59
N LEU A 62 9.75 15.10 -22.30
CA LEU A 62 8.46 15.26 -21.68
C LEU A 62 8.08 16.75 -21.61
N PHE A 63 6.78 17.02 -21.54
CA PHE A 63 6.20 18.37 -21.46
C PHE A 63 6.73 19.13 -20.21
N PRO A 64 6.58 20.47 -20.14
CA PRO A 64 7.11 21.28 -19.04
C PRO A 64 6.78 20.71 -17.64
N GLY A 65 7.75 20.66 -16.73
CA GLY A 65 7.59 20.08 -15.39
C GLY A 65 8.93 19.64 -14.80
N TYR A 66 8.89 18.98 -13.64
CA TYR A 66 10.06 18.35 -13.02
C TYR A 66 9.90 16.84 -12.98
N GLU A 67 10.91 16.11 -13.42
CA GLU A 67 10.85 14.66 -13.59
C GLU A 67 11.89 13.93 -12.74
N VAL A 68 11.50 12.77 -12.26
CA VAL A 68 12.33 11.88 -11.46
C VAL A 68 11.99 10.44 -11.82
N LEU A 69 12.98 9.53 -11.73
CA LEU A 69 12.80 8.09 -11.99
C LEU A 69 12.43 7.75 -13.45
N CYS A 70 12.89 8.55 -14.40
CA CYS A 70 12.60 8.36 -15.82
C CYS A 70 13.70 7.57 -16.58
N GLU A 71 14.74 7.06 -15.92
CA GLU A 71 15.87 6.40 -16.61
C GLU A 71 15.52 5.06 -17.25
N ALA A 72 14.58 4.32 -16.66
CA ALA A 72 14.08 3.05 -17.19
C ALA A 72 13.02 3.25 -18.30
N ARG A 73 12.75 4.49 -18.72
CA ARG A 73 11.73 4.83 -19.72
C ARG A 73 12.10 4.26 -21.08
N GLU A 74 11.28 3.34 -21.57
CA GLU A 74 11.38 2.84 -22.94
C GLU A 74 10.86 3.91 -23.93
N ALA A 75 11.59 4.12 -25.03
CA ALA A 75 11.22 5.11 -26.06
C ALA A 75 9.98 4.71 -26.87
N ARG A 76 9.69 3.40 -26.94
CA ARG A 76 8.52 2.86 -27.62
C ARG A 76 7.95 1.72 -26.80
N ILE A 77 6.63 1.60 -26.78
CA ILE A 77 5.93 0.42 -26.27
C ILE A 77 4.95 -0.07 -27.33
N THR A 78 4.67 -1.37 -27.32
CA THR A 78 3.61 -1.96 -28.15
C THR A 78 2.51 -2.45 -27.22
N ILE A 79 1.26 -2.20 -27.57
CA ILE A 79 0.09 -2.63 -26.80
C ILE A 79 -0.80 -3.59 -27.60
N GLN A 80 -1.63 -4.35 -26.88
CA GLN A 80 -2.63 -5.22 -27.50
C GLN A 80 -3.55 -4.45 -28.45
N PRO A 81 -3.85 -4.99 -29.64
CA PRO A 81 -4.60 -4.31 -30.69
C PRO A 81 -6.11 -4.25 -30.45
N SER A 82 -6.66 -5.16 -29.63
CA SER A 82 -8.10 -5.26 -29.40
C SER A 82 -8.42 -5.94 -28.08
N ALA A 83 -9.69 -5.86 -27.66
CA ALA A 83 -10.19 -6.57 -26.48
C ALA A 83 -10.08 -8.10 -26.62
N GLU A 84 -10.23 -8.65 -27.83
CA GLU A 84 -10.08 -10.09 -28.10
C GLU A 84 -8.62 -10.54 -27.99
N ALA A 85 -7.68 -9.73 -28.49
CA ALA A 85 -6.26 -10.01 -28.32
C ALA A 85 -5.85 -9.91 -26.85
N PHE A 86 -6.33 -8.87 -26.15
CA PHE A 86 -6.16 -8.74 -24.71
C PHE A 86 -6.74 -9.94 -23.96
N LYS A 87 -7.92 -10.43 -24.30
CA LYS A 87 -8.54 -11.60 -23.66
C LYS A 87 -7.69 -12.87 -23.81
N ARG A 88 -7.11 -13.11 -25.00
CA ARG A 88 -6.20 -14.25 -25.23
C ARG A 88 -4.92 -14.09 -24.41
N ALA A 89 -4.34 -12.90 -24.40
CA ALA A 89 -3.16 -12.59 -23.62
C ALA A 89 -3.43 -12.73 -22.11
N PHE A 90 -4.58 -12.26 -21.63
CA PHE A 90 -4.98 -12.35 -20.23
C PHE A 90 -5.14 -13.81 -19.80
N ALA A 91 -5.77 -14.65 -20.62
CA ALA A 91 -5.87 -16.09 -20.36
C ALA A 91 -4.50 -16.75 -20.27
N HIS A 92 -3.55 -16.36 -21.12
CA HIS A 92 -2.16 -16.83 -21.04
C HIS A 92 -1.44 -16.31 -19.79
N MET A 93 -1.53 -15.02 -19.49
CA MET A 93 -0.82 -14.37 -18.38
C MET A 93 -1.33 -14.80 -17.00
N SER A 94 -2.60 -15.20 -16.92
CA SER A 94 -3.25 -15.73 -15.71
C SER A 94 -3.19 -17.26 -15.60
N ASP A 95 -2.41 -17.94 -16.44
CA ASP A 95 -2.34 -19.42 -16.50
C ASP A 95 -3.72 -20.10 -16.64
N GLY A 96 -4.69 -19.41 -17.21
CA GLY A 96 -6.07 -19.90 -17.35
C GLY A 96 -6.85 -20.05 -16.03
N LEU A 97 -6.35 -19.53 -14.91
CA LEU A 97 -6.94 -19.71 -13.57
C LEU A 97 -8.38 -19.18 -13.46
N LEU A 98 -8.75 -18.21 -14.29
CA LEU A 98 -10.08 -17.58 -14.33
C LEU A 98 -10.96 -18.10 -15.49
N LYS A 99 -10.60 -19.21 -16.13
CA LYS A 99 -11.40 -19.78 -17.21
C LYS A 99 -12.79 -20.16 -16.71
N ASN A 100 -13.81 -19.79 -17.49
CA ASN A 100 -15.24 -19.96 -17.18
C ASN A 100 -15.74 -19.17 -15.96
N LEU A 101 -14.99 -18.17 -15.49
CA LEU A 101 -15.48 -17.26 -14.45
C LEU A 101 -16.75 -16.54 -14.91
N ASN A 102 -17.76 -16.48 -14.04
CA ASN A 102 -18.86 -15.54 -14.20
C ASN A 102 -18.40 -14.12 -13.82
N TRP A 103 -18.15 -13.31 -14.83
CA TRP A 103 -17.63 -11.95 -14.72
C TRP A 103 -18.64 -10.92 -14.18
N SER A 104 -19.93 -11.27 -14.04
CA SER A 104 -20.89 -10.38 -13.42
C SER A 104 -20.43 -9.97 -12.02
N ASN A 105 -20.35 -8.65 -11.80
CA ASN A 105 -19.90 -8.02 -10.55
C ASN A 105 -18.42 -8.27 -10.19
N VAL A 106 -17.60 -8.66 -11.17
CA VAL A 106 -16.16 -8.91 -10.99
C VAL A 106 -15.36 -8.01 -11.93
N PHE A 107 -14.28 -7.43 -11.42
CA PHE A 107 -13.39 -6.57 -12.19
C PHE A 107 -11.94 -6.83 -11.80
N VAL A 108 -11.07 -7.13 -12.75
CA VAL A 108 -9.63 -7.31 -12.50
C VAL A 108 -8.93 -6.02 -12.84
N ALA A 109 -8.04 -5.52 -11.98
CA ALA A 109 -7.37 -4.23 -12.22
C ALA A 109 -5.89 -4.25 -11.80
N GLY A 110 -5.17 -3.18 -12.12
CA GLY A 110 -3.79 -2.99 -11.65
C GLY A 110 -2.72 -3.68 -12.50
N GLY A 111 -1.69 -4.21 -11.84
CA GLY A 111 -0.42 -4.57 -12.49
C GLY A 111 -0.52 -5.71 -13.50
N ILE A 112 -1.37 -6.70 -13.27
CA ILE A 112 -1.57 -7.81 -14.22
C ILE A 112 -2.22 -7.34 -15.52
N VAL A 113 -3.15 -6.38 -15.43
CA VAL A 113 -3.86 -5.82 -16.59
C VAL A 113 -2.89 -5.04 -17.46
N LEU A 114 -2.06 -4.20 -16.84
CA LEU A 114 -1.00 -3.47 -17.54
C LEU A 114 0.01 -4.42 -18.18
N SER A 115 0.47 -5.45 -17.46
CA SER A 115 1.38 -6.44 -18.03
C SER A 115 0.78 -7.14 -19.24
N THR A 116 -0.50 -7.51 -19.16
CA THR A 116 -1.23 -8.17 -20.26
C THR A 116 -1.36 -7.25 -21.48
N LEU A 117 -1.62 -5.96 -21.25
CA LEU A 117 -1.70 -4.96 -22.30
C LEU A 117 -0.36 -4.82 -23.05
N LEU A 118 0.77 -4.91 -22.34
CA LEU A 118 2.12 -4.79 -22.90
C LEU A 118 2.67 -6.11 -23.45
N SER A 119 2.13 -7.25 -23.03
CA SER A 119 2.52 -8.60 -23.45
C SER A 119 2.01 -8.96 -24.84
N VAL A 120 2.45 -8.24 -25.87
CA VAL A 120 2.16 -8.56 -27.27
C VAL A 120 2.89 -9.83 -27.71
N ASP A 121 2.35 -10.55 -28.71
CA ASP A 121 2.91 -11.86 -29.06
C ASP A 121 4.36 -11.73 -29.56
N SER A 122 5.21 -12.58 -28.99
CA SER A 122 6.58 -12.82 -29.42
C SER A 122 6.63 -13.44 -30.83
N THR A 123 7.84 -13.59 -31.38
CA THR A 123 8.08 -14.28 -32.67
C THR A 123 7.46 -15.68 -32.74
N ASP A 124 7.19 -16.29 -31.58
CA ASP A 124 6.71 -17.67 -31.45
C ASP A 124 5.17 -17.73 -31.28
N GLY A 125 4.47 -16.59 -31.45
CA GLY A 125 3.01 -16.52 -31.42
C GLY A 125 2.38 -16.64 -30.03
N GLN A 126 3.18 -16.61 -28.96
CA GLN A 126 2.71 -16.54 -27.58
C GLN A 126 2.94 -15.14 -27.00
N PRO A 127 2.03 -14.63 -26.15
CA PRO A 127 2.21 -13.38 -25.40
C PRO A 127 3.54 -13.38 -24.65
N HIS A 128 4.34 -12.33 -24.84
CA HIS A 128 5.63 -12.24 -24.16
C HIS A 128 5.47 -12.08 -22.64
N ARG A 129 5.99 -13.03 -21.86
CA ARG A 129 6.07 -12.94 -20.40
C ARG A 129 7.33 -12.19 -19.99
N ASP A 130 7.20 -10.89 -19.81
CA ASP A 130 8.28 -10.05 -19.28
C ASP A 130 8.51 -10.37 -17.78
N PRO A 131 9.73 -10.80 -17.38
CA PRO A 131 10.05 -11.16 -16.01
C PRO A 131 9.75 -10.07 -14.97
N ARG A 132 9.73 -8.79 -15.37
CA ARG A 132 9.38 -7.63 -14.51
C ARG A 132 7.98 -7.73 -13.91
N TRP A 133 7.14 -8.62 -14.44
CA TRP A 133 5.74 -8.81 -14.03
C TRP A 133 5.48 -10.18 -13.39
N ASN A 134 6.51 -10.99 -13.14
CA ASN A 134 6.33 -12.33 -12.55
C ASN A 134 5.72 -12.29 -11.14
N SER A 135 6.01 -11.23 -10.37
CA SER A 135 5.46 -11.02 -9.02
C SER A 135 4.10 -10.31 -8.99
N SER A 136 3.50 -9.96 -10.14
CA SER A 136 2.17 -9.36 -10.17
C SER A 136 1.09 -10.40 -9.85
N ASP A 137 0.34 -10.14 -8.79
CA ASP A 137 -0.86 -10.91 -8.47
C ASP A 137 -2.04 -10.53 -9.37
N ILE A 138 -3.08 -11.38 -9.35
CA ILE A 138 -4.34 -11.08 -10.01
C ILE A 138 -5.25 -10.40 -9.00
N ASP A 139 -5.23 -9.07 -8.98
CA ASP A 139 -6.08 -8.25 -8.10
C ASP A 139 -7.51 -8.19 -8.63
N VAL A 140 -8.44 -8.77 -7.87
CA VAL A 140 -9.86 -8.88 -8.20
C VAL A 140 -10.67 -7.98 -7.27
N TYR A 141 -11.56 -7.20 -7.87
CA TYR A 141 -12.51 -6.34 -7.20
C TYR A 141 -13.93 -6.85 -7.43
N ILE A 142 -14.73 -6.80 -6.38
CA ILE A 142 -16.17 -7.09 -6.42
C ILE A 142 -16.92 -5.77 -6.30
N TYR A 143 -17.99 -5.61 -7.07
CA TYR A 143 -18.76 -4.35 -7.10
C TYR A 143 -20.27 -4.57 -7.14
N ARG A 144 -21.05 -3.62 -6.61
CA ARG A 144 -22.54 -3.63 -6.61
C ARG A 144 -23.19 -4.90 -6.08
N LEU A 145 -22.62 -5.50 -5.03
CA LEU A 145 -23.22 -6.62 -4.31
C LEU A 145 -23.45 -6.21 -2.85
N SER A 146 -24.40 -6.85 -2.18
CA SER A 146 -24.44 -6.82 -0.72
C SER A 146 -23.28 -7.63 -0.13
N PRO A 147 -22.91 -7.44 1.16
CA PRO A 147 -21.84 -8.20 1.79
C PRO A 147 -22.01 -9.73 1.68
N ASN A 148 -23.24 -10.23 1.84
CA ASN A 148 -23.52 -11.66 1.73
C ASN A 148 -23.35 -12.17 0.30
N GLU A 149 -23.85 -11.44 -0.69
CA GLU A 149 -23.66 -11.80 -2.11
C GLU A 149 -22.19 -11.70 -2.52
N ALA A 150 -21.44 -10.75 -1.96
CA ALA A 150 -20.02 -10.62 -2.17
C ALA A 150 -19.24 -11.81 -1.58
N ASN A 151 -19.65 -12.32 -0.42
CA ASN A 151 -19.07 -13.53 0.18
C ASN A 151 -19.30 -14.76 -0.72
N GLU A 152 -20.52 -14.94 -1.23
CA GLU A 152 -20.82 -16.00 -2.21
C GLU A 152 -20.05 -15.81 -3.52
N LYS A 153 -19.80 -14.54 -3.92
CA LYS A 153 -18.97 -14.25 -5.10
C LYS A 153 -17.51 -14.63 -4.88
N VAL A 154 -16.95 -14.42 -3.68
CA VAL A 154 -15.59 -14.90 -3.33
C VAL A 154 -15.52 -16.41 -3.44
N LYS A 155 -16.53 -17.13 -2.95
CA LYS A 155 -16.64 -18.59 -3.08
C LYS A 155 -16.70 -19.03 -4.54
N HIS A 156 -17.54 -18.40 -5.36
CA HIS A 156 -17.60 -18.68 -6.81
C HIS A 156 -16.25 -18.50 -7.50
N ILE A 157 -15.50 -17.43 -7.16
CA ILE A 157 -14.17 -17.18 -7.74
C ILE A 157 -13.18 -18.28 -7.27
N PHE A 158 -13.23 -18.69 -6.00
CA PHE A 158 -12.39 -19.77 -5.48
C PHE A 158 -12.70 -21.12 -6.13
N GLU A 159 -13.97 -21.47 -6.31
CA GLU A 159 -14.38 -22.69 -7.01
C GLU A 159 -13.91 -22.68 -8.47
N THR A 160 -13.99 -21.52 -9.14
CA THR A 160 -13.44 -21.33 -10.50
C THR A 160 -11.92 -21.53 -10.51
N PHE A 161 -11.21 -20.96 -9.54
CA PHE A 161 -9.77 -21.13 -9.38
C PHE A 161 -9.41 -22.62 -9.21
N CYS A 162 -10.03 -23.31 -8.25
CA CYS A 162 -9.79 -24.73 -7.99
C CYS A 162 -10.10 -25.62 -9.21
N ALA A 163 -11.18 -25.35 -9.95
CA ALA A 163 -11.55 -26.10 -11.14
C ALA A 163 -10.53 -25.99 -12.29
N ASN A 164 -9.71 -24.93 -12.28
CA ASN A 164 -8.67 -24.70 -13.29
C ASN A 164 -7.26 -25.11 -12.81
N LEU A 165 -7.13 -25.59 -11.57
CA LEU A 165 -5.88 -26.15 -11.07
C LEU A 165 -5.65 -27.59 -11.56
N PRO A 166 -4.40 -28.05 -11.63
CA PRO A 166 -4.10 -29.47 -11.81
C PRO A 166 -4.81 -30.34 -10.75
N PRO A 167 -5.31 -31.54 -11.12
CA PRO A 167 -5.94 -32.45 -10.16
C PRO A 167 -5.04 -32.74 -8.95
N GLY A 168 -5.62 -32.67 -7.75
CA GLY A 168 -4.89 -32.89 -6.49
C GLY A 168 -4.01 -31.72 -6.02
N SER A 169 -4.13 -30.54 -6.63
CA SER A 169 -3.43 -29.35 -6.14
C SER A 169 -3.92 -28.96 -4.74
N GLU A 170 -2.96 -28.74 -3.85
CA GLU A 170 -3.21 -28.13 -2.54
C GLU A 170 -3.49 -26.64 -2.70
N THR A 171 -4.48 -26.13 -1.96
CA THR A 171 -4.88 -24.72 -1.97
C THR A 171 -4.87 -24.15 -0.56
N LEU A 172 -4.51 -22.88 -0.44
CA LEU A 172 -4.62 -22.13 0.81
C LEU A 172 -5.31 -20.81 0.53
N VAL A 173 -6.34 -20.51 1.31
CA VAL A 173 -7.00 -19.22 1.33
C VAL A 173 -6.48 -18.46 2.55
N VAL A 174 -5.84 -17.32 2.32
CA VAL A 174 -5.31 -16.45 3.37
C VAL A 174 -6.18 -15.20 3.42
N ARG A 175 -6.53 -14.74 4.62
CA ARG A 175 -7.35 -13.54 4.83
C ARG A 175 -6.69 -12.63 5.87
N ASN A 176 -6.72 -11.35 5.56
CA ASN A 176 -6.34 -10.25 6.46
C ASN A 176 -7.40 -9.14 6.39
N CYS A 177 -7.09 -7.95 6.92
CA CYS A 177 -8.04 -6.83 7.02
C CYS A 177 -8.38 -6.17 5.67
N THR A 178 -7.61 -6.43 4.61
CA THR A 178 -7.71 -5.73 3.33
C THR A 178 -7.97 -6.66 2.14
N THR A 179 -7.72 -7.96 2.28
CA THR A 179 -7.74 -8.91 1.16
C THR A 179 -8.06 -10.34 1.59
N ILE A 180 -8.51 -11.14 0.62
CA ILE A 180 -8.51 -12.60 0.64
C ILE A 180 -7.68 -13.08 -0.54
N THR A 181 -6.64 -13.87 -0.30
CA THR A 181 -5.70 -14.32 -1.32
C THR A 181 -5.69 -15.83 -1.45
N PHE A 182 -5.83 -16.32 -2.68
CA PHE A 182 -5.77 -17.73 -3.02
C PHE A 182 -4.36 -18.12 -3.45
N TYR A 183 -3.80 -19.10 -2.75
CA TYR A 183 -2.52 -19.70 -3.03
C TYR A 183 -2.69 -21.13 -3.53
N ALA A 184 -1.82 -21.54 -4.44
CA ALA A 184 -1.61 -22.92 -4.85
C ALA A 184 -0.09 -23.16 -4.93
N ARG A 185 0.38 -24.08 -5.79
CA ARG A 185 1.82 -24.28 -6.02
C ARG A 185 2.45 -23.12 -6.78
N TYR A 186 3.68 -22.77 -6.42
CA TYR A 186 4.55 -21.97 -7.28
C TYR A 186 4.80 -22.69 -8.62
N PRO A 187 4.86 -22.00 -9.78
CA PRO A 187 4.81 -20.56 -9.98
C PRO A 187 3.42 -19.99 -10.33
N LEU A 188 2.32 -20.71 -10.05
CA LEU A 188 0.97 -20.24 -10.41
C LEU A 188 0.64 -18.91 -9.73
N ARG A 189 0.15 -17.93 -10.47
CA ARG A 189 -0.18 -16.63 -9.89
C ARG A 189 -1.22 -16.73 -8.78
N ARG A 190 -1.08 -15.87 -7.78
CA ARG A 190 -2.07 -15.72 -6.70
C ARG A 190 -3.25 -14.90 -7.21
N ILE A 191 -4.46 -15.24 -6.74
CA ILE A 191 -5.65 -14.41 -6.94
C ILE A 191 -5.91 -13.68 -5.64
N GLN A 192 -5.93 -12.35 -5.68
CA GLN A 192 -6.11 -11.50 -4.50
C GLN A 192 -7.43 -10.74 -4.63
N ILE A 193 -8.42 -11.10 -3.82
CA ILE A 193 -9.67 -10.35 -3.72
C ILE A 193 -9.44 -9.15 -2.80
N VAL A 194 -9.67 -7.94 -3.31
CA VAL A 194 -9.59 -6.70 -2.51
C VAL A 194 -10.90 -6.49 -1.74
N LEU A 195 -10.82 -6.33 -0.42
CA LEU A 195 -11.98 -6.19 0.49
C LEU A 195 -12.54 -4.75 0.53
N LYS A 196 -12.65 -4.12 -0.64
CA LYS A 196 -13.32 -2.83 -0.83
C LYS A 196 -14.49 -3.05 -1.77
N LEU A 197 -15.70 -2.92 -1.25
CA LEU A 197 -16.89 -3.22 -2.02
C LEU A 197 -17.30 -1.97 -2.82
N ALA A 198 -16.81 -1.89 -4.06
CA ALA A 198 -16.98 -0.71 -4.89
C ALA A 198 -18.41 -0.57 -5.44
N GLU A 199 -18.86 0.67 -5.64
CA GLU A 199 -20.14 0.94 -6.31
C GLU A 199 -20.10 0.70 -7.82
N SER A 200 -18.91 0.71 -8.43
CA SER A 200 -18.71 0.46 -9.86
C SER A 200 -17.24 0.20 -10.20
N PRO A 201 -16.94 -0.38 -11.37
CA PRO A 201 -15.56 -0.45 -11.87
C PRO A 201 -14.88 0.92 -11.99
N LYS A 202 -15.62 1.99 -12.32
CA LYS A 202 -15.06 3.35 -12.32
C LYS A 202 -14.54 3.76 -10.95
N THR A 203 -15.30 3.48 -9.89
CA THR A 203 -14.88 3.76 -8.50
C THR A 203 -13.59 3.01 -8.15
N VAL A 204 -13.44 1.76 -8.63
CA VAL A 204 -12.19 1.00 -8.50
C VAL A 204 -11.02 1.74 -9.18
N LEU A 205 -11.17 2.14 -10.44
CA LEU A 205 -10.12 2.84 -11.19
C LEU A 205 -9.75 4.20 -10.57
N LEU A 206 -10.75 4.91 -10.08
CA LEU A 206 -10.58 6.18 -9.37
C LEU A 206 -9.88 6.00 -8.02
N ASN A 207 -9.71 4.79 -7.50
CA ASN A 207 -9.01 4.56 -6.22
C ASN A 207 -7.54 4.15 -6.40
N PHE A 208 -7.04 3.97 -7.63
CA PHE A 208 -5.62 3.68 -7.86
C PHE A 208 -4.72 4.88 -7.57
N ASP A 209 -3.57 4.62 -6.94
CA ASP A 209 -2.57 5.58 -6.50
C ASP A 209 -1.68 6.09 -7.65
N LEU A 210 -1.34 5.22 -8.60
CA LEU A 210 -0.56 5.54 -9.80
C LEU A 210 -1.43 5.55 -11.06
N ASP A 211 -1.19 6.53 -11.92
CA ASP A 211 -1.93 6.70 -13.18
C ASP A 211 -1.84 5.46 -14.06
N ILE A 212 -0.65 4.87 -14.16
CA ILE A 212 -0.45 3.71 -15.03
C ILE A 212 -1.21 2.46 -14.55
N CYS A 213 -1.58 2.41 -13.27
CA CYS A 213 -2.31 1.28 -12.70
C CYS A 213 -3.83 1.39 -12.86
N ALA A 214 -4.35 2.56 -13.23
CA ALA A 214 -5.78 2.85 -13.23
C ALA A 214 -6.51 2.33 -14.50
N MET A 215 -6.31 1.04 -14.77
CA MET A 215 -6.96 0.27 -15.81
C MET A 215 -7.50 -1.06 -15.26
N GLY A 216 -8.51 -1.62 -15.92
CA GLY A 216 -9.06 -2.91 -15.54
C GLY A 216 -9.91 -3.59 -16.61
N TRP A 217 -10.11 -4.88 -16.40
CA TRP A 217 -10.77 -5.82 -17.30
C TRP A 217 -12.03 -6.38 -16.65
N ASP A 218 -13.15 -6.30 -17.35
CA ASP A 218 -14.47 -6.75 -16.88
C ASP A 218 -14.89 -8.12 -17.44
N GLY A 219 -13.98 -8.84 -18.13
CA GLY A 219 -14.29 -10.09 -18.83
C GLY A 219 -14.59 -9.94 -20.32
N ALA A 220 -14.86 -8.71 -20.78
CA ALA A 220 -15.20 -8.40 -22.16
C ALA A 220 -14.39 -7.23 -22.75
N THR A 221 -14.14 -6.18 -21.97
CA THR A 221 -13.51 -4.94 -22.40
C THR A 221 -12.44 -4.47 -21.41
N LEU A 222 -11.36 -3.90 -21.94
CA LEU A 222 -10.34 -3.20 -21.17
C LEU A 222 -10.76 -1.73 -21.01
N TRP A 223 -10.89 -1.29 -19.78
CA TRP A 223 -11.28 0.06 -19.39
C TRP A 223 -10.09 0.78 -18.76
N MET A 224 -9.91 2.05 -19.09
CA MET A 224 -8.84 2.90 -18.57
C MET A 224 -9.38 4.27 -18.20
N LEU A 225 -8.79 4.90 -17.18
CA LEU A 225 -8.97 6.34 -16.99
C LEU A 225 -8.11 7.11 -18.03
N PRO A 226 -8.52 8.33 -18.43
CA PRO A 226 -7.71 9.18 -19.31
C PRO A 226 -6.28 9.42 -18.80
N ARG A 227 -6.09 9.50 -17.48
CA ARG A 227 -4.75 9.62 -16.86
C ARG A 227 -3.85 8.44 -17.14
N THR A 228 -4.41 7.24 -17.30
CA THR A 228 -3.69 6.02 -17.63
C THR A 228 -3.25 6.00 -19.08
N ALA A 229 -4.13 6.40 -20.01
CA ALA A 229 -3.78 6.59 -21.41
C ALA A 229 -2.61 7.57 -21.55
N ARG A 230 -2.70 8.74 -20.91
CA ARG A 230 -1.59 9.70 -20.82
C ARG A 230 -0.32 9.08 -20.22
N ALA A 231 -0.42 8.28 -19.16
CA ALA A 231 0.74 7.61 -18.56
C ALA A 231 1.40 6.59 -19.50
N LEU A 232 0.63 5.89 -20.34
CA LEU A 232 1.16 4.97 -21.37
C LEU A 232 2.00 5.72 -22.41
N GLU A 233 1.49 6.86 -22.90
CA GLU A 233 2.16 7.72 -23.88
C GLU A 233 3.43 8.38 -23.31
N MET A 234 3.35 8.87 -22.06
CA MET A 234 4.44 9.65 -21.47
C MET A 234 5.46 8.78 -20.71
N ALA A 235 5.08 7.60 -20.23
CA ALA A 235 5.88 6.82 -19.27
C ALA A 235 6.14 7.53 -17.94
N CYS A 236 5.19 8.36 -17.49
CA CYS A 236 5.29 9.02 -16.20
C CYS A 236 3.93 9.03 -15.54
N ASN A 237 3.89 8.96 -14.21
CA ASN A 237 2.72 9.26 -13.40
C ASN A 237 2.77 10.73 -12.98
N VAL A 238 1.63 11.41 -12.96
CA VAL A 238 1.56 12.80 -12.55
C VAL A 238 1.30 12.88 -11.05
N THR A 239 2.20 13.62 -10.41
CA THR A 239 1.98 14.50 -9.26
C THR A 239 0.54 14.93 -8.96
N GLN A 240 -0.29 14.23 -8.18
CA GLN A 240 -1.62 14.74 -7.75
C GLN A 240 -1.72 15.01 -6.23
N GLU A 241 -2.82 15.63 -5.79
CA GLU A 241 -3.25 15.92 -4.41
C GLU A 241 -3.00 14.75 -3.47
N ARG A 242 -3.31 13.55 -3.95
CA ARG A 242 -3.19 12.28 -3.24
C ARG A 242 -1.76 11.81 -3.04
N GLN A 243 -0.85 12.20 -3.93
CA GLN A 243 0.56 11.79 -3.91
C GLN A 243 1.40 12.70 -3.01
N VAL A 244 0.92 13.93 -2.81
CA VAL A 244 1.54 15.00 -2.03
C VAL A 244 1.08 15.01 -0.57
N LYS A 245 -0.09 14.44 -0.28
CA LYS A 245 -0.50 14.16 1.09
C LYS A 245 0.55 13.26 1.72
N HIS A 246 1.28 13.81 2.69
CA HIS A 246 1.98 13.00 3.68
C HIS A 246 0.99 11.92 4.13
N PRO A 247 1.28 10.60 4.11
CA PRO A 247 0.36 9.56 4.61
C PRO A 247 -0.01 9.73 6.08
N SER A 248 0.63 10.72 6.73
CA SER A 248 0.09 11.37 7.90
C SER A 248 -1.03 12.37 7.67
N LEU A 249 -1.77 12.36 6.56
CA LEU A 249 -2.84 13.32 6.26
C LEU A 249 -3.96 12.68 5.42
N LEU A 250 -4.15 11.36 5.51
CA LEU A 250 -5.17 10.63 4.77
C LEU A 250 -6.02 9.72 5.67
N PRO A 251 -7.36 9.70 5.52
CA PRO A 251 -8.17 8.58 6.01
C PRO A 251 -7.84 7.29 5.23
N LEU A 252 -7.92 6.08 5.81
CA LEU A 252 -7.75 4.80 5.09
C LEU A 252 -8.77 4.63 3.93
N SER A 253 -9.74 5.54 3.77
CA SER A 253 -10.62 5.65 2.60
C SER A 253 -9.99 6.33 1.37
N ASP A 254 -8.82 6.99 1.48
CA ASP A 254 -8.19 7.74 0.39
C ASP A 254 -6.69 7.41 0.31
N HIS A 255 -6.27 6.77 -0.79
CA HIS A 255 -4.96 6.13 -0.93
C HIS A 255 -3.88 7.15 -1.32
N GLY A 256 -2.98 7.42 -0.39
CA GLY A 256 -1.74 8.14 -0.67
C GLY A 256 -0.77 7.23 -1.40
N VAL A 257 0.08 7.81 -2.25
CA VAL A 257 1.03 7.01 -3.04
C VAL A 257 2.06 6.36 -2.12
N CYS A 258 2.09 5.03 -2.15
CA CYS A 258 3.11 4.26 -1.46
C CYS A 258 4.46 4.41 -2.19
N ILE A 259 5.53 4.76 -1.46
CA ILE A 259 6.89 4.88 -2.01
C ILE A 259 7.31 3.62 -2.78
N TYR A 260 6.90 2.44 -2.29
CA TYR A 260 7.16 1.17 -2.93
C TYR A 260 6.46 1.05 -4.29
N SER A 261 5.21 1.50 -4.42
CA SER A 261 4.52 1.54 -5.70
C SER A 261 5.30 2.40 -6.69
N ILE A 262 5.79 3.58 -6.27
CA ILE A 262 6.58 4.47 -7.13
C ILE A 262 7.82 3.74 -7.67
N PHE A 263 8.64 3.15 -6.81
CA PHE A 263 9.87 2.47 -7.26
C PHE A 263 9.59 1.18 -8.04
N LYS A 264 8.59 0.39 -7.62
CA LYS A 264 8.13 -0.80 -8.35
C LYS A 264 7.77 -0.47 -9.79
N TYR A 265 7.11 0.66 -10.03
CA TYR A 265 6.71 1.08 -11.38
C TYR A 265 7.78 1.90 -12.10
N ALA A 266 8.71 2.54 -11.38
CA ALA A 266 9.93 3.07 -11.97
C ALA A 266 10.76 1.97 -12.61
N ASP A 267 10.92 0.80 -11.96
CA ASP A 267 11.59 -0.39 -12.55
C ASP A 267 10.89 -0.92 -13.81
N LYS A 268 9.60 -0.61 -13.97
CA LYS A 268 8.78 -0.94 -15.14
C LYS A 268 8.77 0.17 -16.20
N GLY A 269 9.60 1.20 -16.02
CA GLY A 269 9.77 2.30 -16.96
C GLY A 269 8.76 3.44 -16.79
N TYR A 270 8.08 3.56 -15.65
CA TYR A 270 7.12 4.62 -15.37
C TYR A 270 7.60 5.53 -14.23
N GLY A 271 8.14 6.70 -14.59
CA GLY A 271 8.65 7.69 -13.64
C GLY A 271 7.57 8.55 -12.99
N ILE A 272 8.00 9.64 -12.36
CA ILE A 272 7.15 10.64 -11.72
C ILE A 272 7.38 12.01 -12.35
N ARG A 273 6.30 12.77 -12.57
CA ARG A 273 6.35 14.15 -13.06
C ARG A 273 5.53 15.08 -12.17
N PHE A 274 6.16 16.18 -11.75
CA PHE A 274 5.55 17.31 -11.06
C PHE A 274 5.17 18.38 -12.09
N LEU A 275 3.90 18.81 -12.11
CA LEU A 275 3.41 19.77 -13.10
C LEU A 275 3.88 21.21 -12.81
N PRO A 276 3.96 22.08 -13.83
CA PRO A 276 4.35 23.48 -13.66
C PRO A 276 3.49 24.27 -12.66
N SER A 277 2.22 23.92 -12.49
CA SER A 277 1.32 24.52 -11.49
C SER A 277 1.80 24.29 -10.05
N TYR A 278 2.21 23.06 -9.72
CA TYR A 278 2.81 22.74 -8.41
C TYR A 278 4.16 23.41 -8.23
N ILE A 279 4.98 23.46 -9.28
CA ILE A 279 6.27 24.16 -9.22
C ILE A 279 6.05 25.65 -8.95
N SER A 280 5.08 26.25 -9.63
CA SER A 280 4.70 27.67 -9.46
C SER A 280 4.13 27.97 -8.07
N SER A 281 3.46 27.01 -7.42
CA SER A 281 2.90 27.24 -6.10
C SER A 281 3.96 27.42 -5.00
N LEU A 282 5.17 26.88 -5.20
CA LEU A 282 6.30 27.07 -4.29
C LEU A 282 6.68 28.56 -4.15
N ALA A 283 6.71 29.29 -5.27
CA ALA A 283 7.05 30.72 -5.29
C ALA A 283 6.00 31.61 -4.60
N THR A 284 4.73 31.18 -4.52
CA THR A 284 3.63 32.01 -4.00
C THR A 284 3.67 32.14 -2.47
N ARG A 285 4.20 31.13 -1.76
CA ARG A 285 4.33 31.18 -0.29
C ARG A 285 5.48 32.05 0.20
N GLU A 286 6.56 32.14 -0.58
CA GLU A 286 7.72 32.99 -0.25
C GLU A 286 7.31 34.46 -0.06
N SER A 287 6.27 34.93 -0.77
CA SER A 287 5.71 36.27 -0.64
C SER A 287 4.77 36.49 0.56
N ALA A 288 4.31 35.42 1.24
CA ALA A 288 3.30 35.52 2.32
C ALA A 288 3.90 35.41 3.74
N SER A 289 5.10 34.81 3.89
CA SER A 289 5.77 34.67 5.19
C SER A 289 6.79 35.80 5.45
N ASN A 290 6.31 37.00 5.72
CA ASN A 290 7.10 38.11 6.26
C ASN A 290 7.03 38.15 7.80
N ASP A 291 7.24 37.01 8.46
CA ASP A 291 7.41 36.99 9.92
C ASP A 291 8.89 36.93 10.28
N SER A 292 9.32 37.93 11.05
CA SER A 292 10.72 38.28 11.27
C SER A 292 11.33 37.43 12.38
N THR A 293 11.71 36.18 12.08
CA THR A 293 12.71 35.46 12.89
C THR A 293 13.68 34.68 12.00
N SER A 294 14.93 35.13 12.06
CA SER A 294 16.17 34.59 11.49
C SER A 294 16.16 33.16 10.93
N GLU A 295 16.02 33.04 9.61
CA GLU A 295 16.97 32.48 8.65
C GLU A 295 16.44 32.87 7.27
N THR A 296 17.28 33.42 6.39
CA THR A 296 16.82 33.77 5.03
C THR A 296 16.28 32.51 4.36
N PRO A 297 15.00 32.47 3.91
CA PRO A 297 14.51 31.38 3.09
C PRO A 297 15.37 31.40 1.84
N ARG A 298 16.30 30.44 1.71
CA ARG A 298 17.14 30.39 0.50
C ARG A 298 16.22 29.94 -0.62
N ASP A 299 16.09 30.79 -1.65
CA ASP A 299 15.54 30.50 -2.98
C ASP A 299 15.89 29.06 -3.41
N ARG A 300 15.00 28.09 -3.16
CA ARG A 300 15.29 26.70 -3.50
C ARG A 300 14.12 26.11 -4.26
N ASP A 301 14.22 26.23 -5.58
CA ASP A 301 13.42 25.46 -6.51
C ASP A 301 13.66 23.94 -6.34
N LEU A 302 12.70 23.12 -6.77
CA LEU A 302 12.80 21.65 -6.70
C LEU A 302 14.11 21.12 -7.32
N VAL A 303 14.58 21.75 -8.39
CA VAL A 303 15.77 21.37 -9.13
C VAL A 303 17.02 21.47 -8.25
N SER A 304 17.17 22.57 -7.50
CA SER A 304 18.29 22.82 -6.61
C SER A 304 18.29 21.87 -5.42
N ILE A 305 17.13 21.62 -4.80
CA ILE A 305 16.99 20.66 -3.70
C ILE A 305 17.37 19.26 -4.18
N ALA A 306 16.83 18.83 -5.32
CA ALA A 306 17.13 17.54 -5.90
C ALA A 306 18.63 17.39 -6.26
N ALA A 307 19.24 18.42 -6.85
CA ALA A 307 20.66 18.41 -7.18
C ALA A 307 21.55 18.33 -5.92
N GLU A 308 21.16 19.03 -4.85
CA GLU A 308 21.83 18.93 -3.55
C GLU A 308 21.72 17.51 -2.98
N GLN A 309 20.53 16.91 -3.00
CA GLN A 309 20.34 15.56 -2.47
C GLN A 309 21.04 14.49 -3.30
N ARG A 310 21.11 14.63 -4.63
CA ARG A 310 21.92 13.76 -5.49
C ARG A 310 23.41 13.85 -5.13
N LYS A 311 23.94 15.07 -5.00
CA LYS A 311 25.34 15.30 -4.60
C LYS A 311 25.64 14.74 -3.21
N TRP A 312 24.75 14.98 -2.25
CA TRP A 312 24.90 14.46 -0.89
C TRP A 312 24.92 12.93 -0.90
N THR A 313 23.94 12.30 -1.55
CA THR A 313 23.82 10.85 -1.61
C THR A 313 25.05 10.25 -2.28
N ALA A 314 25.45 10.74 -3.45
CA ALA A 314 26.64 10.26 -4.14
C ALA A 314 27.93 10.38 -3.30
N ARG A 315 28.09 11.47 -2.53
CA ARG A 315 29.22 11.65 -1.60
C ARG A 315 29.19 10.64 -0.46
N GLU A 316 28.03 10.34 0.09
CA GLU A 316 27.92 9.31 1.14
C GLU A 316 28.15 7.91 0.57
N MET A 317 27.69 7.63 -0.65
CA MET A 317 27.94 6.37 -1.33
C MET A 317 29.43 6.17 -1.64
N ALA A 318 30.15 7.22 -2.04
CA ALA A 318 31.58 7.17 -2.32
C ALA A 318 32.44 6.77 -1.10
N LYS A 319 31.91 6.90 0.12
CA LYS A 319 32.58 6.51 1.37
C LYS A 319 32.42 5.02 1.71
N LYS A 320 31.59 4.26 0.99
CA LYS A 320 31.13 2.91 1.36
C LYS A 320 31.28 1.89 0.22
N VAL A 321 31.23 0.59 0.57
CA VAL A 321 31.40 -0.59 -0.32
C VAL A 321 30.15 -0.79 -1.22
N PRO A 322 30.25 -1.39 -2.44
CA PRO A 322 29.18 -1.44 -3.46
C PRO A 322 27.88 -2.19 -3.13
N ILE A 323 27.74 -2.85 -1.98
CA ILE A 323 26.49 -3.52 -1.55
C ILE A 323 25.98 -2.79 -0.32
N MET A 324 24.81 -2.16 -0.43
CA MET A 324 24.29 -1.26 0.61
C MET A 324 22.81 -1.44 0.86
N PHE A 325 22.44 -1.22 2.12
CA PHE A 325 21.07 -1.14 2.61
C PHE A 325 20.80 0.27 3.08
N VAL A 326 19.60 0.77 2.82
CA VAL A 326 19.21 2.12 3.24
C VAL A 326 18.14 2.01 4.31
N ARG A 327 18.53 2.30 5.55
CA ARG A 327 17.60 2.51 6.64
C ARG A 327 17.15 3.97 6.63
N ILE A 328 15.86 4.19 6.43
CA ILE A 328 15.25 5.50 6.63
C ILE A 328 14.88 5.59 8.12
N ALA A 329 15.86 5.89 8.98
CA ALA A 329 15.59 6.13 10.40
C ALA A 329 15.65 7.63 10.69
N ASP A 330 14.50 8.17 11.08
CA ASP A 330 14.37 9.47 11.75
C ASP A 330 14.89 9.33 13.18
N GLN A 331 15.86 10.16 13.59
CA GLN A 331 16.35 10.16 14.98
C GLN A 331 15.40 10.88 15.96
N SER A 332 14.39 11.61 15.46
CA SER A 332 13.45 12.38 16.30
C SER A 332 12.19 11.63 16.72
N LEU A 333 11.91 10.46 16.12
CA LEU A 333 10.79 9.59 16.50
C LEU A 333 11.22 8.13 16.34
N SER A 334 11.63 7.50 17.44
CA SER A 334 12.08 6.10 17.51
C SER A 334 10.97 5.05 17.27
N ALA A 335 9.81 5.43 16.73
CA ALA A 335 8.55 4.70 16.91
C ALA A 335 7.69 4.48 15.65
N VAL A 336 8.04 5.08 14.51
CA VAL A 336 7.14 5.07 13.35
C VAL A 336 7.83 4.48 12.12
N PRO A 337 7.37 3.32 11.62
CA PRO A 337 7.75 2.81 10.30
C PRO A 337 7.19 3.76 9.24
N SER A 338 7.93 4.79 8.83
CA SER A 338 7.40 5.75 7.87
C SER A 338 7.53 5.21 6.45
N ARG A 339 6.45 4.58 5.94
CA ARG A 339 6.21 4.18 4.52
C ARG A 339 6.25 5.34 3.52
N CYS A 340 6.71 6.50 3.96
CA CYS A 340 6.63 7.75 3.26
C CYS A 340 7.82 8.61 3.60
N LEU A 341 8.23 9.36 2.61
CA LEU A 341 9.34 10.27 2.71
C LEU A 341 8.73 11.54 3.29
N LYS A 342 9.04 11.80 4.56
CA LYS A 342 8.67 12.99 5.33
C LYS A 342 9.35 14.25 4.75
N GLY A 343 9.24 14.46 3.45
CA GLY A 343 9.83 15.57 2.70
C GLY A 343 10.44 15.16 1.36
N PHE A 344 10.37 16.08 0.39
CA PHE A 344 10.94 15.93 -0.96
C PHE A 344 12.43 15.59 -0.93
N ARG A 345 13.18 16.06 0.08
CA ARG A 345 14.60 15.77 0.24
C ARG A 345 14.87 14.26 0.37
N ILE A 346 14.11 13.56 1.22
CA ILE A 346 14.32 12.13 1.42
C ILE A 346 13.89 11.37 0.15
N PHE A 347 12.81 11.81 -0.50
CA PHE A 347 12.40 11.28 -1.80
C PHE A 347 13.53 11.31 -2.81
N MET A 348 14.20 12.46 -2.93
CA MET A 348 15.30 12.60 -3.86
C MET A 348 16.53 11.75 -3.49
N ARG A 349 16.79 11.49 -2.20
CA ARG A 349 17.85 10.55 -1.78
C ARG A 349 17.53 9.13 -2.23
N CYS A 350 16.29 8.66 -1.99
CA CYS A 350 15.83 7.35 -2.45
C CYS A 350 15.85 7.26 -3.98
N ALA A 351 15.40 8.30 -4.67
CA ALA A 351 15.47 8.37 -6.13
C ALA A 351 16.90 8.27 -6.64
N THR A 352 17.85 8.99 -6.02
CA THR A 352 19.27 8.93 -6.39
C THR A 352 19.83 7.51 -6.26
N LEU A 353 19.49 6.80 -5.17
CA LEU A 353 19.94 5.43 -4.96
C LEU A 353 19.36 4.47 -6.01
N TRP A 354 18.08 4.62 -6.34
CA TRP A 354 17.45 3.88 -7.43
C TRP A 354 18.14 4.17 -8.78
N GLU A 355 18.38 5.44 -9.11
CA GLU A 355 19.10 5.86 -10.33
C GLU A 355 20.51 5.22 -10.38
N MET A 356 21.24 5.25 -9.26
CA MET A 356 22.55 4.61 -9.14
C MET A 356 22.49 3.09 -9.34
N ALA A 357 21.45 2.43 -8.82
CA ALA A 357 21.27 0.99 -8.96
C ALA A 357 20.91 0.60 -10.39
N HIS A 358 20.02 1.37 -11.02
CA HIS A 358 19.63 1.21 -12.41
C HIS A 358 20.84 1.33 -13.35
N ARG A 359 21.77 2.24 -13.05
CA ARG A 359 23.05 2.40 -13.77
C ARG A 359 24.12 1.35 -13.41
N GLY A 360 23.81 0.39 -12.53
CA GLY A 360 24.76 -0.63 -12.08
C GLY A 360 25.90 -0.12 -11.19
N THR A 361 25.76 1.09 -10.61
CA THR A 361 26.77 1.66 -9.70
C THR A 361 26.72 1.00 -8.33
N ILE A 362 25.53 0.56 -7.92
CA ILE A 362 25.27 -0.10 -6.65
C ILE A 362 24.30 -1.26 -6.86
N ILE A 363 24.22 -2.17 -5.90
CA ILE A 363 23.21 -3.22 -5.86
C ILE A 363 22.24 -2.90 -4.73
N LEU A 364 20.96 -2.78 -5.06
CA LEU A 364 19.87 -2.72 -4.08
C LEU A 364 19.33 -4.13 -3.86
N LYS A 365 19.31 -4.61 -2.61
CA LYS A 365 18.62 -5.86 -2.26
C LYS A 365 17.11 -5.58 -2.24
N GLY A 366 16.38 -6.18 -3.18
CA GLY A 366 14.96 -5.88 -3.45
C GLY A 366 14.03 -6.06 -2.24
N ASP A 367 14.33 -7.05 -1.39
CA ASP A 367 13.56 -7.37 -0.17
C ASP A 367 13.72 -6.33 0.94
N ILE A 368 14.71 -5.43 0.77
CA ILE A 368 15.17 -4.43 1.75
C ILE A 368 15.23 -3.01 1.10
N TRP A 369 14.73 -2.84 -0.11
CA TRP A 369 14.69 -1.53 -0.73
C TRP A 369 13.38 -0.82 -0.37
N ALA A 370 13.50 0.37 0.22
CA ALA A 370 12.38 1.20 0.69
C ALA A 370 11.54 0.63 1.86
N ALA A 371 12.01 -0.40 2.59
CA ALA A 371 11.33 -0.87 3.80
C ALA A 371 11.55 -0.01 5.04
N THR A 372 10.54 -0.04 5.89
CA THR A 372 10.28 0.97 6.91
C THR A 372 10.80 0.60 8.28
N ASP A 373 11.12 -0.68 8.50
CA ASP A 373 11.74 -1.19 9.72
C ASP A 373 12.95 -2.04 9.36
N TYR A 374 14.14 -1.56 9.76
CA TYR A 374 15.38 -2.35 9.76
C TYR A 374 15.94 -2.33 11.17
N HIS A 375 15.54 -3.30 11.97
CA HIS A 375 16.35 -3.71 13.09
C HIS A 375 17.21 -4.89 12.63
N GLN A 376 18.47 -4.87 13.03
CA GLN A 376 19.58 -5.66 12.47
C GLN A 376 19.64 -7.10 12.99
N ASP A 377 18.51 -7.74 13.31
CA ASP A 377 18.53 -9.15 13.62
C ASP A 377 17.76 -9.93 12.55
N GLU A 378 18.28 -11.09 12.16
CA GLU A 378 17.57 -12.06 11.33
C GLU A 378 16.22 -12.49 11.97
N THR A 379 16.02 -12.20 13.26
CA THR A 379 14.75 -12.35 14.01
C THR A 379 13.81 -11.13 13.92
N TYR A 380 14.24 -10.02 13.31
CA TYR A 380 13.47 -8.76 13.20
C TYR A 380 12.90 -8.52 11.81
N ARG A 381 13.01 -9.50 10.91
CA ARG A 381 12.27 -9.54 9.62
C ARG A 381 10.75 -9.55 9.79
N ASP A 382 10.30 -9.68 11.03
CA ASP A 382 9.00 -10.18 11.42
C ASP A 382 7.99 -9.08 11.79
N ALA A 383 8.45 -7.84 11.98
CA ALA A 383 7.64 -6.69 12.39
C ALA A 383 7.24 -5.76 11.24
N ILE A 384 7.00 -6.29 10.03
CA ILE A 384 6.59 -5.47 8.89
C ILE A 384 5.11 -5.04 9.07
N THR A 385 4.88 -3.97 9.83
CA THR A 385 3.56 -3.37 10.07
C THR A 385 3.25 -2.35 8.97
N THR A 386 2.43 -2.79 8.02
CA THR A 386 2.51 -2.25 6.67
C THR A 386 1.15 -2.57 6.02
N TYR A 387 0.38 -1.53 5.66
CA TYR A 387 -1.02 -1.59 5.16
C TYR A 387 -1.28 -2.53 3.96
N ASP A 388 -0.23 -3.04 3.29
CA ASP A 388 -0.36 -4.15 2.34
C ASP A 388 -0.25 -5.47 3.10
N ASP A 389 -1.34 -5.86 3.77
CA ASP A 389 -1.39 -7.00 4.69
C ASP A 389 -1.23 -8.39 4.02
N VAL A 390 -0.94 -8.48 2.70
CA VAL A 390 -0.51 -9.73 2.02
C VAL A 390 0.96 -9.70 1.66
N ALA A 391 1.52 -8.51 1.39
CA ALA A 391 2.86 -8.39 0.84
C ALA A 391 3.97 -8.65 1.87
N ASN A 392 3.61 -8.76 3.15
CA ASN A 392 4.57 -8.73 4.26
C ASN A 392 4.29 -9.75 5.37
N VAL A 393 3.69 -10.88 5.00
CA VAL A 393 4.09 -12.15 5.59
C VAL A 393 5.37 -12.49 4.81
N PRO A 394 6.60 -12.28 5.33
CA PRO A 394 7.87 -12.40 4.59
C PRO A 394 8.22 -13.87 4.31
N TYR A 395 7.26 -14.59 3.74
CA TYR A 395 7.40 -15.92 3.21
C TYR A 395 7.56 -15.79 1.70
N GLU A 396 8.72 -16.21 1.21
CA GLU A 396 9.10 -16.00 -0.19
C GLU A 396 8.18 -16.79 -1.13
N TRP A 397 7.55 -16.09 -2.09
CA TRP A 397 6.83 -16.73 -3.18
C TRP A 397 7.80 -17.17 -4.28
N ASN A 398 8.49 -18.28 -4.05
CA ASN A 398 9.48 -18.85 -4.96
C ASN A 398 9.42 -20.38 -4.98
N GLU A 399 10.42 -21.02 -5.59
CA GLU A 399 10.52 -22.48 -5.71
C GLU A 399 10.50 -23.24 -4.38
N LYS A 400 10.79 -22.57 -3.25
CA LYS A 400 10.73 -23.15 -1.90
C LYS A 400 9.35 -23.05 -1.25
N PHE A 401 8.38 -22.44 -1.91
CA PHE A 401 7.04 -22.26 -1.37
C PHE A 401 6.33 -23.61 -1.21
N HIS A 402 5.86 -23.88 0.02
CA HIS A 402 4.99 -25.01 0.34
C HIS A 402 3.84 -24.55 1.22
N VAL A 403 2.62 -25.01 0.92
CA VAL A 403 1.40 -24.56 1.61
C VAL A 403 1.47 -24.83 3.11
N GLY A 404 1.78 -26.05 3.56
CA GLY A 404 1.85 -26.36 4.99
C GLY A 404 2.91 -25.55 5.75
N SER A 405 4.07 -25.30 5.14
CA SER A 405 5.12 -24.44 5.75
C SER A 405 4.68 -22.98 5.84
N PHE A 406 3.93 -22.49 4.86
CA PHE A 406 3.40 -21.13 4.86
C PHE A 406 2.26 -20.97 5.88
N GLU A 407 1.40 -21.99 6.01
CA GLU A 407 0.37 -22.04 7.04
C GLU A 407 0.97 -21.92 8.44
N GLN A 408 2.02 -22.72 8.71
CA GLN A 408 2.78 -22.64 9.96
C GLN A 408 3.38 -21.26 10.18
N TYR A 409 3.98 -20.68 9.14
CA TYR A 409 4.55 -19.34 9.21
C TYR A 409 3.50 -18.29 9.60
N ILE A 410 2.26 -18.37 9.08
CA ILE A 410 1.17 -17.45 9.44
C ILE A 410 0.85 -17.55 10.93
N TRP A 411 0.74 -18.76 11.48
CA TRP A 411 0.47 -18.93 12.90
C TRP A 411 1.62 -18.45 13.78
N ASP A 412 2.85 -18.77 13.41
CA ASP A 412 4.05 -18.29 14.11
C ASP A 412 4.14 -16.74 14.07
N SER A 413 3.72 -16.13 12.96
CA SER A 413 3.67 -14.67 12.81
C SER A 413 2.65 -14.02 13.73
N ASN A 414 1.45 -14.59 13.86
CA ASN A 414 0.47 -14.09 14.84
C ASN A 414 1.01 -14.21 16.27
N ALA A 415 1.65 -15.33 16.61
CA ALA A 415 2.21 -15.55 17.94
C ALA A 415 3.37 -14.58 18.25
N ARG A 416 4.27 -14.32 17.29
CA ARG A 416 5.36 -13.35 17.42
C ARG A 416 4.84 -11.94 17.67
N GLU A 417 3.81 -11.51 16.95
CA GLU A 417 3.26 -10.17 17.14
C GLU A 417 2.68 -9.95 18.55
N ILE A 418 2.14 -11.00 19.18
CA ILE A 418 1.75 -10.97 20.60
C ILE A 418 2.98 -10.80 21.50
N LEU A 419 4.04 -11.58 21.24
CA LEU A 419 5.27 -11.52 22.04
C LEU A 419 5.96 -10.16 21.92
N GLU A 420 6.07 -9.59 20.74
CA GLU A 420 6.62 -8.25 20.50
C GLU A 420 5.82 -7.18 21.24
N TRP A 421 4.49 -7.25 21.16
CA TRP A 421 3.61 -6.30 21.82
C TRP A 421 3.83 -6.29 23.35
N ILE A 422 4.08 -7.47 23.96
CA ILE A 422 4.32 -7.61 25.41
C ILE A 422 5.79 -7.33 25.79
N GLN A 423 6.78 -7.82 25.04
CA GLN A 423 8.21 -7.61 25.34
C GLN A 423 8.65 -6.17 25.13
N SER A 424 7.84 -5.38 24.42
CA SER A 424 8.09 -3.97 24.23
C SER A 424 7.94 -3.14 25.50
N ASP A 425 7.74 -3.68 26.70
CA ASP A 425 7.98 -2.98 27.97
C ASP A 425 9.26 -3.54 28.64
N ASP A 426 10.04 -2.70 29.33
CA ASP A 426 11.37 -3.07 29.88
C ASP A 426 11.38 -4.32 30.81
N TYR A 427 10.23 -4.90 31.18
CA TYR A 427 10.11 -6.00 32.15
C TYR A 427 9.05 -7.08 31.82
N GLY A 428 8.48 -7.12 30.61
CA GLY A 428 7.44 -8.09 30.22
C GLY A 428 6.11 -7.97 31.00
N CYS A 429 5.72 -6.76 31.38
CA CYS A 429 4.49 -6.43 32.10
C CYS A 429 3.63 -5.41 31.35
N LEU A 430 2.35 -5.71 31.02
CA LEU A 430 1.42 -4.76 30.37
C LEU A 430 1.10 -3.57 31.31
N SER A 431 2.00 -2.62 31.43
CA SER A 431 1.84 -1.46 32.29
C SER A 431 2.35 -0.24 31.54
N PRO A 432 1.46 0.52 30.88
CA PRO A 432 1.86 1.83 30.40
C PRO A 432 2.40 2.63 31.60
N HIS A 433 3.60 3.20 31.51
CA HIS A 433 4.17 4.03 32.57
C HIS A 433 3.14 5.05 33.11
N GLY A 434 2.76 4.90 34.39
CA GLY A 434 1.64 5.62 35.01
C GLY A 434 0.51 4.71 35.52
N VAL A 435 0.49 3.45 35.09
CA VAL A 435 -0.31 2.36 35.64
C VAL A 435 0.59 1.50 36.54
N VAL A 436 0.02 0.84 37.55
CA VAL A 436 0.77 0.11 38.57
C VAL A 436 1.48 -1.10 37.94
N ARG A 437 2.76 -1.31 38.28
CA ARG A 437 3.68 -2.34 37.76
C ARG A 437 3.23 -3.82 37.92
N ASP A 438 2.11 -4.10 38.57
CA ASP A 438 1.65 -5.45 38.92
C ASP A 438 0.35 -5.85 38.20
N GLU A 439 -0.09 -5.15 37.16
CA GLU A 439 -1.40 -5.42 36.53
C GLU A 439 -1.41 -6.59 35.55
N TYR A 440 -0.27 -6.93 34.92
CA TYR A 440 -0.15 -8.07 34.02
C TYR A 440 1.32 -8.52 34.02
N ARG A 441 1.67 -9.72 34.53
CA ARG A 441 3.03 -10.31 34.45
C ARG A 441 3.04 -11.52 33.52
N LEU A 442 4.01 -11.59 32.61
CA LEU A 442 4.19 -12.76 31.74
C LEU A 442 4.33 -14.05 32.59
N PRO A 443 3.70 -15.16 32.18
CA PRO A 443 4.04 -16.48 32.70
C PRO A 443 5.54 -16.76 32.51
N ASN A 444 6.19 -17.34 33.53
CA ASN A 444 7.63 -17.64 33.51
C ASN A 444 8.06 -18.68 32.45
N ASP A 445 7.13 -19.26 31.69
CA ASP A 445 7.37 -20.33 30.72
C ASP A 445 7.45 -19.85 29.25
N GLY A 446 7.33 -18.54 29.01
CA GLY A 446 7.47 -17.94 27.67
C GLY A 446 6.25 -18.13 26.76
N ARG A 447 5.11 -18.60 27.28
CA ARG A 447 3.84 -18.64 26.53
C ARG A 447 3.13 -17.28 26.57
N PRO A 448 2.42 -16.88 25.50
CA PRO A 448 1.50 -15.75 25.58
C PRO A 448 0.45 -16.01 26.65
N TYR A 449 -0.05 -14.95 27.29
CA TYR A 449 -1.18 -15.02 28.23
C TYR A 449 -2.34 -15.82 27.63
N ASP A 450 -3.01 -16.64 28.44
CA ASP A 450 -4.28 -17.29 28.08
C ASP A 450 -5.29 -16.23 27.55
N GLU A 451 -5.25 -15.02 28.12
CA GLU A 451 -6.07 -13.87 27.73
C GLU A 451 -5.72 -13.25 26.38
N LEU A 452 -4.70 -13.72 25.66
CA LEU A 452 -4.32 -13.27 24.31
C LEU A 452 -4.31 -14.40 23.27
N GLU A 453 -4.70 -15.62 23.65
CA GLU A 453 -4.77 -16.78 22.77
C GLU A 453 -5.66 -16.57 21.54
N GLU A 454 -6.67 -15.69 21.64
CA GLU A 454 -7.59 -15.44 20.55
C GLU A 454 -7.02 -14.53 19.46
N TYR A 455 -5.85 -13.92 19.66
CA TYR A 455 -5.29 -12.97 18.69
C TYR A 455 -4.96 -13.62 17.36
N GLN A 456 -5.43 -12.99 16.28
CA GLN A 456 -5.27 -13.46 14.92
C GLN A 456 -5.38 -12.29 13.94
N ARG A 457 -4.26 -11.72 13.50
CA ARG A 457 -4.24 -10.66 12.49
C ARG A 457 -4.41 -11.20 11.08
N VAL A 458 -3.81 -12.36 10.82
CA VAL A 458 -3.92 -13.08 9.55
C VAL A 458 -4.45 -14.47 9.82
N THR A 459 -5.40 -14.91 9.03
CA THR A 459 -5.98 -16.25 9.12
C THR A 459 -5.80 -17.00 7.81
N CYS A 460 -5.86 -18.31 7.87
CA CYS A 460 -5.87 -19.14 6.68
C CYS A 460 -6.65 -20.44 6.88
N ALA A 461 -7.13 -20.97 5.77
CA ALA A 461 -7.79 -22.26 5.68
C ALA A 461 -7.74 -22.81 4.24
N PRO A 462 -7.98 -24.11 4.01
CA PRO A 462 -7.97 -24.69 2.67
C PRO A 462 -9.13 -24.22 1.76
N THR A 463 -10.19 -23.63 2.32
CA THR A 463 -11.39 -23.21 1.57
C THR A 463 -11.92 -21.86 2.04
N VAL A 464 -12.72 -21.20 1.19
CA VAL A 464 -13.39 -19.93 1.53
C VAL A 464 -14.40 -20.10 2.66
N ASP A 465 -15.20 -21.17 2.68
CA ASP A 465 -16.18 -21.40 3.75
C ASP A 465 -15.49 -21.54 5.11
N ALA A 466 -14.34 -22.21 5.15
CA ALA A 466 -13.54 -22.35 6.36
C ALA A 466 -12.83 -21.05 6.75
N VAL A 467 -12.29 -20.25 5.82
CA VAL A 467 -11.61 -18.99 6.20
C VAL A 467 -12.59 -17.90 6.68
N LEU A 468 -13.87 -18.03 6.31
CA LEU A 468 -14.94 -17.11 6.69
C LEU A 468 -15.80 -17.64 7.85
N SER A 469 -15.40 -18.74 8.49
CA SER A 469 -16.07 -19.26 9.67
C SER A 469 -15.74 -18.42 10.92
N PRO A 470 -16.61 -18.40 11.95
CA PRO A 470 -16.38 -17.59 13.16
C PRO A 470 -15.11 -17.94 13.95
N ASP A 471 -14.59 -19.17 13.81
CA ASP A 471 -13.31 -19.59 14.41
C ASP A 471 -12.08 -19.07 13.66
N LYS A 472 -12.28 -18.52 12.45
CA LYS A 472 -11.24 -17.89 11.63
C LYS A 472 -11.43 -16.38 11.51
N ASP A 473 -12.32 -15.78 12.30
CA ASP A 473 -12.46 -14.32 12.37
C ASP A 473 -11.12 -13.68 12.77
N LEU A 474 -10.80 -12.53 12.17
CA LEU A 474 -9.62 -11.80 12.61
C LEU A 474 -9.89 -11.19 13.98
N VAL A 475 -8.90 -11.26 14.86
CA VAL A 475 -8.97 -10.75 16.22
C VAL A 475 -7.73 -9.92 16.48
N LEU A 476 -7.90 -8.60 16.47
CA LEU A 476 -6.86 -7.64 16.77
C LEU A 476 -6.98 -7.21 18.24
N GLN A 477 -5.85 -6.83 18.83
CA GLN A 477 -5.84 -6.19 20.15
C GLN A 477 -5.75 -4.68 19.99
N ALA A 478 -6.53 -3.97 20.80
CA ALA A 478 -6.48 -2.51 20.87
C ALA A 478 -6.60 -2.05 22.34
N LEU A 479 -5.67 -1.18 22.74
CA LEU A 479 -5.71 -0.48 24.01
C LEU A 479 -6.51 0.81 23.82
N LEU A 480 -7.69 0.92 24.46
CA LEU A 480 -8.68 1.96 24.14
C LEU A 480 -9.23 2.64 25.40
N PRO A 481 -9.49 3.97 25.36
CA PRO A 481 -10.32 4.62 26.36
C PRO A 481 -11.69 3.97 26.43
N ARG A 482 -12.22 3.72 27.64
CA ARG A 482 -13.50 3.00 27.80
C ARG A 482 -14.66 3.68 27.09
N GLU A 483 -14.72 5.01 27.14
CA GLU A 483 -15.75 5.80 26.46
C GLU A 483 -15.69 5.62 24.94
N PHE A 484 -14.48 5.60 24.38
CA PHE A 484 -14.29 5.36 22.95
C PHE A 484 -14.67 3.92 22.58
N ALA A 485 -14.29 2.92 23.38
CA ALA A 485 -14.68 1.54 23.15
C ALA A 485 -16.21 1.37 23.16
N ALA A 486 -16.93 2.01 24.09
CA ALA A 486 -18.39 2.01 24.12
C ALA A 486 -18.99 2.72 22.89
N TYR A 487 -18.41 3.85 22.48
CA TYR A 487 -18.81 4.55 21.26
C TYR A 487 -18.63 3.68 20.01
N ALA A 488 -17.44 3.10 19.83
CA ALA A 488 -17.09 2.23 18.71
C ALA A 488 -18.01 1.01 18.65
N SER A 489 -18.22 0.33 19.79
CA SER A 489 -19.11 -0.84 19.90
C SER A 489 -20.53 -0.51 19.44
N ARG A 490 -21.05 0.66 19.82
CA ARG A 490 -22.39 1.11 19.41
C ARG A 490 -22.47 1.37 17.90
N ILE A 491 -21.49 2.07 17.33
CA ILE A 491 -21.49 2.39 15.88
C ILE A 491 -21.38 1.11 15.05
N VAL A 492 -20.40 0.27 15.36
CA VAL A 492 -20.14 -0.99 14.64
C VAL A 492 -21.29 -1.99 14.85
N GLY A 493 -21.82 -2.09 16.08
CA GLY A 493 -22.97 -2.95 16.39
C GLY A 493 -24.23 -2.56 15.63
N ASN A 494 -24.53 -1.26 15.53
CA ASN A 494 -25.67 -0.76 14.76
C ASN A 494 -25.53 -1.08 13.26
N ALA A 495 -24.34 -0.88 12.68
CA ALA A 495 -24.08 -1.19 11.28
C ALA A 495 -24.18 -2.70 11.00
N ARG A 496 -23.61 -3.55 11.87
CA ARG A 496 -23.76 -5.01 11.78
C ARG A 496 -25.22 -5.45 11.81
N ALA A 497 -26.02 -4.89 12.72
CA ALA A 497 -27.44 -5.24 12.84
C ALA A 497 -28.21 -4.89 11.56
N GLN A 498 -27.86 -3.78 10.89
CA GLN A 498 -28.46 -3.37 9.63
C GLN A 498 -28.05 -4.26 8.45
N GLN A 499 -26.82 -4.78 8.42
CA GLN A 499 -26.30 -5.61 7.32
C GLN A 499 -26.67 -7.08 7.45
N ALA A 500 -26.58 -7.66 8.64
CA ALA A 500 -26.76 -9.10 8.85
C ALA A 500 -28.23 -9.51 9.02
N GLY A 501 -29.13 -8.59 9.37
CA GLY A 501 -30.52 -8.90 9.73
C GLY A 501 -30.67 -9.83 10.94
N VAL A 502 -29.56 -10.22 11.58
CA VAL A 502 -29.45 -11.16 12.70
C VAL A 502 -28.44 -10.61 13.70
N VAL A 503 -28.69 -10.82 14.99
CA VAL A 503 -27.76 -10.43 16.06
C VAL A 503 -26.51 -11.33 15.99
N PRO A 504 -25.30 -10.77 15.80
CA PRO A 504 -24.07 -11.54 15.75
C PRO A 504 -23.84 -12.34 17.05
N GLN A 505 -23.25 -13.54 16.94
CA GLN A 505 -22.95 -14.36 18.12
C GLN A 505 -21.84 -13.77 19.01
N ARG A 506 -20.97 -12.92 18.45
CA ARG A 506 -19.83 -12.31 19.15
C ARG A 506 -19.79 -10.80 18.90
N GLU A 507 -19.49 -10.04 19.95
CA GLU A 507 -19.32 -8.59 19.86
C GLU A 507 -18.11 -8.23 18.98
N ALA A 508 -18.22 -7.13 18.23
CA ALA A 508 -17.13 -6.66 17.36
C ALA A 508 -15.96 -6.09 18.19
N LEU A 509 -16.26 -5.58 19.38
CA LEU A 509 -15.28 -5.08 20.32
C LEU A 509 -15.66 -5.58 21.72
N ALA A 510 -14.85 -6.47 22.29
CA ALA A 510 -15.10 -7.09 23.59
C ALA A 510 -13.90 -6.87 24.52
N PRO A 511 -14.07 -6.66 25.83
CA PRO A 511 -12.95 -6.61 26.77
C PRO A 511 -12.15 -7.91 26.71
N ALA A 512 -10.82 -7.83 26.54
CA ALA A 512 -9.96 -9.01 26.50
C ALA A 512 -9.73 -9.62 27.88
N VAL A 513 -9.82 -8.80 28.93
CA VAL A 513 -9.62 -9.22 30.32
C VAL A 513 -10.89 -8.93 31.13
N PRO A 514 -11.53 -9.94 31.75
CA PRO A 514 -12.80 -9.80 32.47
C PRO A 514 -12.73 -8.85 33.69
N HIS A 515 -11.54 -8.61 34.22
CA HIS A 515 -11.31 -7.89 35.47
C HIS A 515 -10.44 -6.65 35.27
N VAL A 516 -10.96 -5.64 34.58
CA VAL A 516 -10.33 -4.32 34.55
C VAL A 516 -10.60 -3.62 35.88
N ARG A 517 -9.55 -3.19 36.60
CA ARG A 517 -9.73 -2.45 37.88
C ARG A 517 -10.68 -1.25 37.66
N PRO A 518 -11.59 -0.94 38.61
CA PRO A 518 -12.63 0.09 38.43
C PRO A 518 -12.11 1.48 38.01
N ASN A 519 -10.84 1.79 38.33
CA ASN A 519 -10.25 3.12 38.13
C ASN A 519 -9.40 3.26 36.86
N SER A 520 -9.23 2.21 36.04
CA SER A 520 -8.44 2.34 34.80
C SER A 520 -9.24 3.07 33.71
N VAL A 521 -8.69 4.17 33.20
CA VAL A 521 -9.27 4.98 32.11
C VAL A 521 -9.23 4.25 30.76
N VAL A 522 -8.31 3.29 30.62
CA VAL A 522 -8.02 2.56 29.38
C VAL A 522 -8.21 1.06 29.63
N GLY A 523 -8.72 0.34 28.63
CA GLY A 523 -8.91 -1.11 28.69
C GLY A 523 -8.33 -1.79 27.46
N LEU A 524 -7.95 -3.06 27.61
CA LEU A 524 -7.58 -3.92 26.50
C LEU A 524 -8.83 -4.56 25.90
N TYR A 525 -9.00 -4.41 24.60
CA TYR A 525 -10.15 -4.94 23.87
C TYR A 525 -9.71 -5.84 22.73
N TYR A 526 -10.46 -6.92 22.53
CA TYR A 526 -10.49 -7.69 21.30
C TYR A 526 -11.38 -7.01 20.28
N TRP A 527 -10.78 -6.61 19.17
CA TRP A 527 -11.46 -6.12 17.99
C TRP A 527 -11.58 -7.26 16.97
N ARG A 528 -12.80 -7.74 16.77
CA ARG A 528 -13.12 -8.87 15.89
C ARG A 528 -13.68 -8.40 14.55
N ILE A 529 -13.11 -8.92 13.47
CA ILE A 529 -13.53 -8.63 12.10
C ILE A 529 -14.00 -9.92 11.45
N GLY A 530 -15.30 -10.18 11.55
CA GLY A 530 -15.97 -11.29 10.88
C GLY A 530 -16.33 -11.00 9.44
N LYS A 531 -16.89 -12.00 8.75
CA LYS A 531 -17.26 -11.92 7.32
C LYS A 531 -18.28 -10.84 6.98
N GLU A 532 -19.04 -10.38 7.97
CA GLU A 532 -20.00 -9.27 7.87
C GLU A 532 -19.36 -7.89 8.04
N LEU A 533 -18.15 -7.79 8.60
CA LEU A 533 -17.43 -6.54 8.83
C LEU A 533 -16.18 -6.36 7.97
N MET A 534 -15.82 -7.36 7.17
CA MET A 534 -14.56 -7.35 6.43
C MET A 534 -14.57 -6.44 5.19
N TRP A 535 -15.75 -6.09 4.67
CA TRP A 535 -15.91 -5.25 3.50
C TRP A 535 -15.86 -3.76 3.87
N GLN A 536 -14.93 -3.03 3.27
CA GLN A 536 -14.79 -1.57 3.43
C GLN A 536 -15.68 -0.80 2.46
N GLN A 537 -15.89 0.50 2.72
CA GLN A 537 -16.68 1.45 1.90
C GLN A 537 -18.18 1.19 1.90
N LEU A 538 -18.69 0.47 2.90
CA LEU A 538 -20.12 0.19 3.08
C LEU A 538 -20.82 1.21 3.96
N ASP A 539 -20.20 1.55 5.08
CA ASP A 539 -20.69 2.54 6.03
C ASP A 539 -19.52 3.39 6.48
N ARG A 540 -19.50 4.64 6.01
CA ARG A 540 -18.45 5.60 6.33
C ARG A 540 -18.18 5.70 7.84
N ARG A 541 -19.20 5.57 8.69
CA ARG A 541 -19.03 5.67 10.15
C ARG A 541 -18.25 4.48 10.70
N VAL A 542 -18.46 3.29 10.15
CA VAL A 542 -17.71 2.07 10.52
C VAL A 542 -16.27 2.20 10.05
N ASP A 543 -16.07 2.60 8.79
CA ASP A 543 -14.73 2.86 8.24
C ASP A 543 -13.99 3.84 9.15
N GLU A 544 -14.61 4.98 9.50
CA GLU A 544 -14.03 5.99 10.39
C GLU A 544 -13.73 5.48 11.81
N VAL A 545 -14.47 4.50 12.35
CA VAL A 545 -14.15 3.86 13.62
C VAL A 545 -12.95 2.90 13.46
N PHE A 546 -12.91 2.13 12.38
CA PHE A 546 -11.80 1.23 12.08
C PHE A 546 -10.48 2.00 11.90
N GLU A 547 -10.54 3.19 11.28
CA GLU A 547 -9.42 4.16 11.27
C GLU A 547 -8.85 4.42 12.65
N MET A 548 -9.73 4.79 13.58
CA MET A 548 -9.36 5.19 14.93
C MET A 548 -8.81 4.00 15.69
N LEU A 549 -9.42 2.81 15.54
CA LEU A 549 -8.92 1.57 16.14
C LEU A 549 -7.51 1.23 15.65
N HIS A 550 -7.25 1.35 14.34
CA HIS A 550 -5.91 1.19 13.80
C HIS A 550 -4.93 2.27 14.30
N ALA A 551 -5.38 3.52 14.48
CA ALA A 551 -4.55 4.58 15.04
C ALA A 551 -4.14 4.30 16.48
N PHE A 552 -5.10 3.90 17.33
CA PHE A 552 -4.82 3.44 18.69
C PHE A 552 -3.84 2.27 18.69
N ARG A 553 -4.08 1.26 17.84
CA ARG A 553 -3.18 0.11 17.72
C ARG A 553 -1.75 0.53 17.42
N ARG A 554 -1.55 1.37 16.39
CA ARG A 554 -0.21 1.85 15.99
C ARG A 554 0.52 2.59 17.12
N VAL A 555 -0.16 3.50 17.81
CA VAL A 555 0.41 4.27 18.92
C VAL A 555 0.75 3.39 20.12
N HIS A 556 0.09 2.24 20.26
CA HIS A 556 0.28 1.31 21.36
C HIS A 556 1.00 0.03 20.95
N MET A 557 1.61 -0.05 19.75
CA MET A 557 2.39 -1.22 19.33
C MET A 557 3.64 -1.41 20.20
N HIS A 558 4.24 -0.32 20.68
CA HIS A 558 5.43 -0.31 21.52
C HIS A 558 5.08 0.32 22.88
N LEU A 559 4.81 -0.51 23.88
CA LEU A 559 4.31 -0.05 25.18
C LEU A 559 5.39 0.67 26.01
N SER A 560 6.68 0.37 25.83
CA SER A 560 7.82 1.03 26.50
C SER A 560 8.03 2.48 26.09
N GLU A 561 7.57 2.87 24.90
CA GLU A 561 7.84 4.21 24.41
C GLU A 561 7.18 5.27 25.28
N ASP A 562 7.91 6.37 25.52
CA ASP A 562 7.47 7.47 26.37
C ASP A 562 6.11 8.03 25.90
N HIS A 563 5.16 8.10 26.84
CA HIS A 563 3.81 8.62 26.62
C HIS A 563 3.80 10.06 26.15
N SER A 564 4.86 10.83 26.42
CA SER A 564 4.99 12.22 25.95
C SER A 564 4.90 12.35 24.42
N HIS A 565 5.29 11.31 23.68
CA HIS A 565 5.23 11.28 22.21
C HIS A 565 3.93 10.67 21.65
N LYS A 566 3.25 9.81 22.43
CA LYS A 566 2.06 9.05 22.00
C LYS A 566 0.84 9.93 21.69
N ALA A 567 0.59 10.96 22.51
CA ALA A 567 -0.53 11.87 22.28
C ALA A 567 -0.31 12.78 21.04
N PRO A 568 0.86 13.41 20.85
CA PRO A 568 1.20 14.07 19.59
C PRO A 568 1.12 13.14 18.37
N ASP A 569 1.57 11.88 18.48
CA ASP A 569 1.51 10.92 17.37
C ASP A 569 0.08 10.49 17.05
N PHE A 570 -0.76 10.29 18.06
CA PHE A 570 -2.18 10.02 17.89
C PHE A 570 -2.92 11.21 17.27
N CYS A 571 -2.69 12.42 17.79
CA CYS A 571 -3.25 13.65 17.24
C CYS A 571 -2.75 13.90 15.83
N SER A 572 -1.46 13.67 15.55
CA SER A 572 -0.91 13.67 14.19
C SER A 572 -1.64 12.63 13.34
N GLN A 573 -1.95 11.44 13.86
CA GLN A 573 -2.74 10.37 13.24
C GLN A 573 -4.21 10.69 12.95
N LEU A 574 -4.81 11.67 13.64
CA LEU A 574 -6.21 12.05 13.46
C LEU A 574 -6.42 13.41 12.81
N ALA A 575 -5.54 14.39 13.05
CA ALA A 575 -5.52 15.72 12.43
C ALA A 575 -5.36 15.65 10.90
N ARG A 576 -5.08 14.44 10.41
CA ARG A 576 -4.99 13.98 9.02
C ARG A 576 -6.20 14.22 8.15
N ARG A 577 -7.32 14.68 8.72
CA ARG A 577 -8.59 14.93 8.02
C ARG A 577 -8.86 16.41 7.71
N ALA A 578 -7.99 17.32 8.11
CA ALA A 578 -8.18 18.75 7.85
C ALA A 578 -7.81 19.08 6.40
N LEU A 579 -8.79 19.60 5.66
CA LEU A 579 -8.65 20.10 4.29
C LEU A 579 -7.52 21.15 4.23
N TYR A 580 -6.36 20.76 3.73
CA TYR A 580 -5.33 21.69 3.26
C TYR A 580 -5.53 21.91 1.76
N ASP A 581 -5.30 23.15 1.32
CA ASP A 581 -5.12 23.44 -0.10
C ASP A 581 -3.98 22.55 -0.64
N GLU A 582 -4.21 21.93 -1.79
CA GLU A 582 -3.30 20.95 -2.39
C GLU A 582 -1.90 21.52 -2.62
N PHE A 583 -1.87 22.74 -3.13
CA PHE A 583 -0.65 23.49 -3.39
C PHE A 583 0.07 23.86 -2.10
N ASP A 584 -0.67 24.15 -1.03
CA ASP A 584 -0.15 24.39 0.31
C ASP A 584 0.53 23.14 0.88
N ALA A 585 -0.10 21.97 0.75
CA ALA A 585 0.45 20.69 1.16
C ALA A 585 1.73 20.33 0.38
N PHE A 586 1.74 20.58 -0.93
CA PHE A 586 2.92 20.41 -1.78
C PHE A 586 4.09 21.23 -1.30
N SER A 587 3.85 22.52 -1.08
CA SER A 587 4.91 23.40 -0.63
C SER A 587 5.47 23.00 0.74
N ARG A 588 4.61 22.60 1.69
CA ARG A 588 5.08 22.08 2.99
C ARG A 588 5.96 20.84 2.82
N TRP A 589 5.54 19.89 1.99
CA TRP A 589 6.33 18.68 1.75
C TRP A 589 7.68 18.96 1.08
N VAL A 590 7.77 19.98 0.23
CA VAL A 590 9.03 20.37 -0.40
C VAL A 590 9.98 21.06 0.59
N HIS A 591 9.45 21.92 1.47
CA HIS A 591 10.23 22.75 2.39
C HIS A 591 10.33 22.20 3.82
N ASP A 592 9.81 21.02 4.10
CA ASP A 592 10.00 20.37 5.41
C ASP A 592 11.50 20.08 5.63
N ASP A 593 12.12 20.84 6.53
CA ASP A 593 13.53 20.74 6.91
C ASP A 593 13.75 19.86 8.15
N SER A 594 12.68 19.30 8.73
CA SER A 594 12.85 18.23 9.71
C SER A 594 13.37 17.01 8.94
N LEU A 595 14.66 16.62 9.12
CA LEU A 595 15.16 15.21 9.15
C LEU A 595 16.64 14.99 8.76
N THR A 596 17.23 13.98 9.40
CA THR A 596 18.54 13.37 9.14
C THR A 596 18.36 11.93 8.60
N VAL A 597 19.19 11.47 7.65
CA VAL A 597 19.18 10.08 7.15
C VAL A 597 20.50 9.41 7.50
N THR A 598 20.47 8.18 8.03
CA THR A 598 21.66 7.39 8.38
C THR A 598 21.75 6.14 7.50
N LEU A 599 22.81 6.02 6.70
CA LEU A 599 23.08 4.85 5.86
C LEU A 599 23.81 3.76 6.69
N TYR A 600 23.50 2.47 6.53
CA TYR A 600 24.13 1.35 7.28
C TYR A 600 24.84 0.33 6.36
N ARG A 601 25.65 -0.56 6.93
CA ARG A 601 26.45 -1.62 6.27
C ARG A 601 26.12 -2.97 6.91
N ASP A 602 26.10 -4.07 6.13
CA ASP A 602 26.06 -5.44 6.67
C ASP A 602 27.32 -5.72 7.51
N TYR A 603 27.10 -6.23 8.72
CA TYR A 603 28.11 -6.92 9.53
C TYR A 603 28.13 -8.38 9.08
N GLU A 604 29.17 -8.82 8.36
CA GLU A 604 29.46 -10.26 8.27
C GLU A 604 30.19 -10.70 9.56
N GLN A 605 29.45 -11.48 10.36
CA GLN A 605 29.84 -12.54 11.31
C GLN A 605 30.97 -12.31 12.36
N GLU A 606 30.55 -12.49 13.62
CA GLU A 606 31.24 -12.62 14.93
C GLU A 606 32.52 -13.53 14.98
N PRO A 607 33.37 -13.53 16.05
CA PRO A 607 32.99 -13.42 17.47
C PRO A 607 33.96 -12.67 18.42
N VAL A 608 33.61 -12.71 19.72
CA VAL A 608 34.47 -12.61 20.93
C VAL A 608 34.25 -11.36 21.78
N CYS A 609 33.27 -11.51 22.69
CA CYS A 609 33.41 -11.30 24.13
C CYS A 609 34.70 -10.59 24.59
N ARG A 610 34.63 -9.28 24.89
CA ARG A 610 35.51 -8.64 25.89
C ARG A 610 34.74 -7.66 26.78
N ARG A 611 34.29 -8.22 27.90
CA ARG A 611 34.33 -7.66 29.26
C ARG A 611 34.81 -6.20 29.39
N THR A 612 33.91 -5.38 29.96
CA THR A 612 34.11 -4.38 31.03
C THR A 612 35.26 -3.36 30.91
N ARG A 613 34.90 -2.07 31.00
CA ARG A 613 35.30 -1.21 32.13
C ARG A 613 34.55 0.13 32.09
N TYR A 614 33.55 0.23 32.97
CA TYR A 614 33.01 1.49 33.47
C TYR A 614 34.14 2.22 34.23
N ARG A 615 34.43 3.48 33.90
CA ARG A 615 35.21 4.38 34.77
C ARG A 615 34.22 5.29 35.50
N PRO A 616 34.20 5.33 36.84
CA PRO A 616 33.43 6.35 37.55
C PRO A 616 34.16 7.70 37.40
N ARG A 617 33.40 8.77 37.12
CA ARG A 617 33.90 10.13 37.34
C ARG A 617 33.79 10.44 38.83
N SER A 618 34.93 10.85 39.38
CA SER A 618 35.11 11.52 40.67
C SER A 618 34.33 12.82 40.77
#